data_AF-A0A3A0D9X3-F1
#
_entry.id   AF-A0A3A0D9X3-F1
#
_cell.length_a   1.000
_cell.length_b   1.000
_cell.length_c   1.000
_cell.angle_alpha   90.00
_cell.angle_beta   90.00
_cell.angle_gamma   90.00
#
_symmetry.space_group_name_H-M   'P 1'
#
loop_
_entity.id
_entity.type
_entity.pdbx_description
1 polymer ?
#
loop_
_entity_poly.entity_id
_entity_poly.type
_entity_poly.pdbx_seq_one_letter_code
_entity_poly.pdbx_strand_id
1 'polypeptide(L)'
;MNPPAESDQSPAQASNGGSSAKALAKLTAADREAAVKQAVCPVTGEALGSMGTPPKVAVNGQEVFLCCAGCEEELRKDSEKYLAKMKSK
;
A
#
# COMPACT_ATOMS: atom_id res chain seq x y z
N MET A 1 15.45 -14.45 -21.16
CA MET A 1 16.00 -13.28 -20.43
C MET A 1 14.91 -12.22 -20.36
N ASN A 2 14.59 -11.84 -19.13
CA ASN A 2 13.43 -11.06 -18.72
C ASN A 2 13.34 -9.67 -19.38
N PRO A 3 12.14 -9.21 -19.81
CA PRO A 3 11.95 -7.84 -20.28
C PRO A 3 11.93 -6.84 -19.11
N PRO A 4 12.36 -5.58 -19.34
CA PRO A 4 12.35 -4.53 -18.33
C PRO A 4 10.92 -4.07 -18.02
N ALA A 5 10.64 -3.86 -16.73
CA ALA A 5 9.43 -3.22 -16.23
C ALA A 5 9.46 -1.70 -16.48
N GLU A 6 9.38 -1.27 -17.74
CA GLU A 6 8.87 0.07 -18.09
C GLU A 6 7.33 -0.05 -18.06
N SER A 7 6.65 0.33 -16.98
CA SER A 7 6.26 1.72 -16.69
C SER A 7 5.85 2.52 -17.93
N ASP A 8 5.12 1.85 -18.82
CA ASP A 8 4.30 2.47 -19.86
C ASP A 8 3.28 3.43 -19.21
N GLN A 9 3.50 4.71 -19.50
CA GLN A 9 2.59 5.79 -19.18
C GLN A 9 1.44 5.75 -20.19
N SER A 10 0.22 5.44 -19.75
CA SER A 10 -0.98 5.70 -20.55
C SER A 10 -2.07 6.37 -19.70
N PRO A 11 -2.32 7.68 -19.89
CA PRO A 11 -3.43 8.39 -19.27
C PRO A 11 -4.64 8.43 -20.22
N ALA A 12 -5.65 7.60 -19.97
CA ALA A 12 -6.98 7.70 -20.59
C ALA A 12 -8.04 7.15 -19.60
N GLN A 13 -8.44 7.93 -18.59
CA GLN A 13 -9.66 8.77 -18.55
C GLN A 13 -10.97 7.98 -18.31
N ALA A 14 -11.57 8.11 -17.13
CA ALA A 14 -13.01 8.34 -16.91
C ALA A 14 -13.36 8.47 -15.41
N SER A 15 -13.67 9.71 -14.99
CA SER A 15 -14.65 10.05 -13.95
C SER A 15 -14.36 9.74 -12.47
N ASN A 16 -14.09 10.82 -11.71
CA ASN A 16 -14.35 11.04 -10.27
C ASN A 16 -13.90 9.96 -9.26
N GLY A 17 -12.69 10.10 -8.69
CA GLY A 17 -12.26 9.34 -7.49
C GLY A 17 -10.76 9.38 -7.17
N GLY A 18 -10.08 10.49 -7.43
CA GLY A 18 -8.71 10.54 -7.97
C GLY A 18 -7.49 10.24 -7.10
N SER A 19 -7.59 9.93 -5.79
CA SER A 19 -6.36 9.77 -4.99
C SER A 19 -5.96 8.30 -4.77
N SER A 20 -6.89 7.43 -4.36
CA SER A 20 -6.53 6.07 -3.92
C SER A 20 -6.39 5.05 -5.05
N ALA A 21 -7.24 5.10 -6.09
CA ALA A 21 -7.19 4.12 -7.19
C ALA A 21 -5.90 4.26 -8.03
N LYS A 22 -5.45 5.50 -8.27
CA LYS A 22 -4.21 5.78 -9.02
C LYS A 22 -2.96 5.39 -8.23
N ALA A 23 -3.00 5.60 -6.92
CA ALA A 23 -1.95 5.15 -6.01
C ALA A 23 -1.80 3.63 -6.05
N LEU A 24 -2.92 2.91 -5.96
CA LEU A 24 -2.98 1.44 -5.98
C LEU A 24 -2.70 0.84 -7.37
N ALA A 25 -3.02 1.55 -8.45
CA ALA A 25 -2.75 1.12 -9.83
C ALA A 25 -1.25 1.03 -10.15
N LYS A 26 -0.40 1.74 -9.40
CA LYS A 26 1.07 1.64 -9.51
C LYS A 26 1.64 0.37 -8.90
N LEU A 27 0.84 -0.38 -8.14
CA LEU A 27 1.22 -1.66 -7.55
C LEU A 27 0.83 -2.83 -8.46
N THR A 28 1.51 -3.97 -8.29
CA THR A 28 1.15 -5.21 -8.97
C THR A 28 -0.26 -5.67 -8.56
N ALA A 29 -0.88 -6.58 -9.32
CA ALA A 29 -2.22 -7.07 -8.99
C ALA A 29 -2.30 -7.65 -7.57
N ALA A 30 -1.31 -8.46 -7.18
CA ALA A 30 -1.23 -9.06 -5.86
C ALA A 30 -1.08 -7.99 -4.75
N ASP A 31 -0.17 -7.04 -4.96
CA ASP A 31 0.08 -5.96 -4.00
C ASP A 31 -1.14 -5.03 -3.87
N ARG A 32 -1.81 -4.73 -4.97
CA ARG A 32 -3.04 -3.94 -4.98
C ARG A 32 -4.14 -4.64 -4.20
N GLU A 33 -4.34 -5.95 -4.39
CA GLU A 33 -5.32 -6.71 -3.61
C GLU A 33 -4.99 -6.68 -2.11
N ALA A 34 -3.72 -6.83 -1.74
CA ALA A 34 -3.31 -6.77 -0.35
C ALA A 34 -3.50 -5.37 0.25
N ALA A 35 -3.16 -4.31 -0.48
CA ALA A 35 -3.39 -2.93 -0.05
C ALA A 35 -4.90 -2.59 0.02
N VAL A 36 -5.73 -3.10 -0.89
CA VAL A 36 -7.20 -2.94 -0.83
C VAL A 36 -7.81 -3.74 0.30
N LYS A 37 -7.33 -4.98 0.55
CA LYS A 37 -7.73 -5.79 1.72
C LYS A 37 -7.40 -5.08 3.01
N GLN A 38 -6.23 -4.45 3.07
CA GLN A 38 -5.83 -3.66 4.23
C GLN A 38 -6.69 -2.40 4.36
N ALA A 39 -6.92 -1.69 3.25
CA ALA A 39 -7.67 -0.44 3.09
C ALA A 39 -7.15 0.76 3.91
N VAL A 40 -6.54 0.50 5.06
CA VAL A 40 -6.20 1.46 6.12
C VAL A 40 -4.77 1.22 6.61
N CYS A 41 -4.04 2.28 6.93
CA CYS A 41 -2.70 2.23 7.50
C CYS A 41 -2.78 1.72 8.96
N PRO A 42 -2.04 0.66 9.34
CA PRO A 42 -2.08 0.12 10.70
C PRO A 42 -1.41 1.03 11.73
N VAL A 43 -0.57 1.97 11.26
CA VAL A 43 0.13 2.94 12.10
C VAL A 43 -0.82 4.09 12.47
N THR A 44 -1.30 4.83 11.46
CA THR A 44 -2.12 6.04 11.68
C THR A 44 -3.63 5.81 11.67
N GLY A 45 -4.10 4.69 11.09
CA GLY A 45 -5.54 4.45 10.89
C GLY A 45 -6.14 5.18 9.70
N GLU A 46 -5.33 5.74 8.80
CA GLU A 46 -5.80 6.48 7.61
C GLU A 46 -5.94 5.59 6.37
N ALA A 47 -6.81 5.97 5.43
CA ALA A 47 -7.02 5.22 4.19
C ALA A 47 -5.76 5.16 3.31
N LEU A 48 -5.41 3.95 2.86
CA LEU A 48 -4.31 3.75 1.92
C LEU A 48 -4.64 4.33 0.54
N GLY A 49 -3.62 4.90 -0.09
CA GLY A 49 -3.77 5.52 -1.40
C GLY A 49 -4.22 6.98 -1.35
N SER A 50 -4.76 7.47 -0.24
CA SER A 50 -5.17 8.88 -0.12
C SER A 50 -3.98 9.85 -0.23
N MET A 51 -2.79 9.42 0.19
CA MET A 51 -1.55 10.20 0.16
C MET A 51 -0.61 9.81 -1.00
N GLY A 52 -1.09 9.04 -1.96
CA GLY A 52 -0.27 8.50 -3.05
C GLY A 52 0.05 7.01 -2.85
N THR A 53 1.01 6.51 -3.62
CA THR A 53 1.31 5.06 -3.70
C THR A 53 1.76 4.52 -2.34
N PRO A 54 0.99 3.62 -1.71
CA PRO A 54 1.35 3.09 -0.41
C PRO A 54 2.61 2.24 -0.53
N PRO A 55 3.70 2.53 0.22
CA PRO A 55 4.88 1.69 0.19
C PRO A 55 4.59 0.34 0.83
N LYS A 56 5.10 -0.72 0.18
CA LYS A 56 5.04 -2.09 0.69
C LYS A 56 6.25 -2.36 1.57
N VAL A 57 5.99 -2.81 2.79
CA VAL A 57 7.01 -3.17 3.77
C VAL A 57 6.78 -4.61 4.19
N ALA A 58 7.76 -5.48 3.96
CA ALA A 58 7.72 -6.84 4.45
C ALA A 58 8.27 -6.88 5.88
N VAL A 59 7.43 -7.30 6.83
CA VAL A 59 7.79 -7.32 8.25
C VAL A 59 7.20 -8.56 8.93
N ASN A 60 8.02 -9.30 9.68
CA ASN A 60 7.65 -10.60 10.27
C ASN A 60 7.06 -11.60 9.26
N GLY A 61 7.56 -11.59 8.01
CA GLY A 61 7.05 -12.45 6.93
C GLY A 61 5.67 -12.05 6.40
N GLN A 62 5.15 -10.87 6.78
CA GLN A 62 3.88 -10.35 6.30
C GLN A 62 4.11 -9.06 5.51
N GLU A 63 3.41 -8.94 4.38
CA GLU A 63 3.44 -7.74 3.55
C GLU A 63 2.43 -6.72 4.11
N VAL A 64 2.92 -5.53 4.47
CA VAL A 64 2.14 -4.45 5.05
C VAL A 64 2.26 -3.22 4.18
N PHE A 65 1.14 -2.54 3.95
CA PHE A 65 1.09 -1.30 3.18
C PHE A 65 0.94 -0.12 4.12
N LEU A 66 1.58 1.00 3.79
CA LEU A 66 1.54 2.18 4.64
C LEU A 66 0.97 3.37 3.87
N CYS A 67 0.40 4.35 4.58
CA CYS A 67 -0.10 5.55 3.90
C CYS A 67 1.04 6.46 3.42
N CYS A 68 2.21 6.42 4.07
CA CYS A 68 3.38 7.22 3.70
C CYS A 68 4.69 6.55 4.15
N ALA A 69 5.83 7.04 3.65
CA ALA A 69 7.15 6.55 4.03
C ALA A 69 7.49 6.81 5.51
N GLY A 70 6.94 7.87 6.12
CA GLY A 70 7.16 8.17 7.54
C GLY A 70 6.59 7.10 8.48
N CYS A 71 5.51 6.42 8.07
CA CYS A 71 4.94 5.31 8.85
C CYS A 71 5.85 4.07 8.85
N GLU A 72 6.82 3.96 7.94
CA GLU A 72 7.67 2.76 7.85
C GLU A 72 8.53 2.61 9.10
N GLU A 73 9.10 3.69 9.60
CA GLU A 73 9.91 3.64 10.81
C GLU A 73 9.10 3.23 12.03
N GLU A 74 7.89 3.79 12.19
CA GLU A 74 6.99 3.40 13.29
C GLU A 74 6.56 1.94 13.17
N LEU A 75 6.17 1.51 11.97
CA LEU A 75 5.83 0.12 11.73
C LEU A 75 7.00 -0.81 12.07
N ARG A 76 8.22 -0.48 11.64
CA ARG A 76 9.41 -1.30 11.93
C ARG A 76 9.72 -1.36 13.42
N LYS A 77 9.61 -0.23 14.15
CA LYS A 77 9.82 -0.17 15.60
C LYS A 77 8.82 -1.03 16.37
N ASP A 78 7.54 -0.95 16.01
CA ASP A 78 6.44 -1.61 16.74
C ASP A 78 5.68 -2.62 15.85
N SER A 79 6.43 -3.39 15.07
CA SER A 79 5.90 -4.29 14.04
C SER A 79 4.85 -5.26 14.57
N GLU A 80 5.15 -5.93 15.67
CA GLU A 80 4.28 -6.94 16.28
C GLU A 80 2.97 -6.31 16.78
N LYS A 81 3.04 -5.13 17.38
CA LYS A 81 1.89 -4.37 17.89
C LYS A 81 0.92 -4.00 16.77
N TYR A 82 1.44 -3.51 15.65
CA TYR A 82 0.61 -3.11 14.50
C TYR A 82 0.08 -4.32 13.71
N LEU A 83 0.89 -5.36 13.53
CA LEU A 83 0.46 -6.61 12.88
C LEU A 83 -0.64 -7.32 13.69
N ALA A 84 -0.54 -7.33 15.03
CA ALA A 84 -1.56 -7.93 15.90
C ALA A 84 -2.93 -7.25 15.74
N LYS A 85 -2.95 -5.92 15.56
CA LYS A 85 -4.18 -5.17 15.27
C LYS A 85 -4.84 -5.58 13.95
N MET A 86 -4.05 -5.97 12.95
CA MET A 86 -4.59 -6.42 11.66
C MET A 86 -5.04 -7.88 11.66
N LYS A 87 -4.36 -8.76 12.41
CA LYS A 87 -4.68 -10.20 12.49
C LYS A 87 -5.93 -10.52 13.33
N SER A 88 -6.43 -9.57 14.11
CA SER A 88 -7.52 -9.79 15.07
C SER A 88 -8.92 -9.50 14.52
N LYS A 89 -9.11 -9.48 13.19
CA LYS A 89 -10.41 -9.24 12.54
C LYS A 89 -10.88 -10.47 11.79
#